data_AF-A0A7V9GAW4-F1
#
_entry.id   AF-A0A7V9GAW4-F1
#
_cell.length_a   1.000
_cell.length_b   1.000
_cell.length_c   1.000
_cell.angle_alpha   90.00
_cell.angle_beta   90.00
_cell.angle_gamma   90.00
#
_symmetry.space_group_name_H-M   'P 1'
#
loop_
_entity.id
_entity.type
_entity.pdbx_description
1 polymer ?
#
loop_
_entity_poly.entity_id
_entity_poly.type
_entity_poly.pdbx_seq_one_letter_code
_entity_poly.pdbx_strand_id
1 'polypeptide(L)' 'MKNFQEKNCPQCGAPKLKTWKELTNEQKFLVERLPLNTEFTLEERKKHLFCERCWNEIYIQESENC' A
#
# COMPACT_ATOMS: atom_id res chain seq x y z
N MET A 1 15.11 -22.26 -4.43
CA MET A 1 14.30 -21.11 -4.88
C MET A 1 13.52 -20.57 -3.68
N LYS A 2 13.87 -19.39 -3.16
CA LYS A 2 13.09 -18.68 -2.14
C LYS A 2 13.02 -17.20 -2.55
N ASN A 3 12.19 -16.91 -3.54
CA ASN A 3 11.89 -15.55 -3.97
C ASN A 3 10.56 -15.13 -3.34
N PHE A 4 10.57 -14.41 -2.23
CA PHE A 4 9.49 -13.55 -1.73
C PHE A 4 10.02 -12.86 -0.47
N GLN A 5 10.87 -11.84 -0.63
CA GLN A 5 11.23 -10.96 0.49
C GLN A 5 9.96 -10.21 0.92
N GLU A 6 9.32 -10.73 1.96
CA GLU A 6 8.71 -9.99 3.07
C GLU A 6 7.90 -8.74 2.71
N LYS A 7 6.72 -8.96 2.11
CA LYS A 7 5.61 -7.97 2.09
C LYS A 7 4.94 -7.81 3.46
N ASN A 8 5.70 -7.82 4.55
CA ASN A 8 5.14 -7.59 5.87
C ASN A 8 5.03 -6.08 6.09
N CYS A 9 3.95 -5.64 6.73
CA CYS A 9 3.82 -4.23 7.07
C CYS A 9 4.88 -3.83 8.10
N PRO A 10 5.72 -2.80 7.85
CA PRO A 10 6.74 -2.38 8.80
C PRO A 10 6.14 -1.79 10.08
N GLN A 11 4.91 -1.29 10.04
CA GLN A 11 4.24 -0.69 11.19
C GLN A 11 3.61 -1.72 12.13
N CYS A 12 2.98 -2.77 11.60
CA CYS A 12 2.20 -3.72 12.41
C CYS A 12 2.59 -5.19 12.26
N GLY A 13 3.57 -5.50 11.40
CA GLY A 13 4.02 -6.86 11.11
C GLY A 13 3.01 -7.73 10.38
N ALA A 14 1.86 -7.18 9.96
CA ALA A 14 0.84 -7.95 9.25
C ALA A 14 1.42 -8.51 7.93
N PRO A 15 1.20 -9.80 7.63
CA PRO A 15 1.66 -10.39 6.40
C PRO A 15 0.79 -9.91 5.23
N LYS A 16 1.45 -9.56 4.13
CA LYS A 16 0.87 -9.10 2.85
C LYS A 16 0.30 -7.69 2.88
N LEU A 17 0.95 -6.82 2.13
CA LEU A 17 0.42 -5.53 1.70
C LEU A 17 -0.31 -5.69 0.37
N LYS A 18 -1.41 -4.97 0.19
CA LYS A 18 -2.28 -5.01 -0.98
C LYS A 18 -2.09 -3.78 -1.85
N THR A 19 -2.06 -3.96 -3.17
CA THR A 19 -2.15 -2.84 -4.12
C THR A 19 -3.56 -2.23 -4.08
N TRP A 20 -3.71 -1.01 -4.60
CA TRP A 20 -5.03 -0.38 -4.75
C TRP A 20 -6.05 -1.26 -5.49
N LYS A 21 -5.61 -2.02 -6.50
CA LYS A 21 -6.49 -2.94 -7.26
C LYS A 21 -7.01 -4.09 -6.42
N GLU A 22 -6.23 -4.55 -5.44
CA GLU A 22 -6.58 -5.64 -4.53
C GLU A 22 -7.47 -5.20 -3.35
N LEU A 23 -7.61 -3.89 -3.13
CA LEU A 23 -8.52 -3.35 -2.11
C LEU A 23 -9.98 -3.45 -2.57
N THR A 24 -10.87 -3.79 -1.64
CA THR A 24 -12.32 -3.72 -1.85
C THR A 24 -12.79 -2.26 -1.95
N ASN A 25 -14.01 -2.04 -2.45
CA ASN A 25 -14.57 -0.69 -2.54
C ASN A 25 -14.67 0.01 -1.18
N GLU A 26 -15.01 -0.73 -0.12
CA GLU A 26 -15.03 -0.21 1.25
C GLU A 26 -13.63 0.19 1.73
N GLN A 27 -12.63 -0.65 1.44
CA GLN A 27 -11.24 -0.38 1.79
C GLN A 27 -10.68 0.83 1.05
N LYS A 28 -11.00 0.98 -0.24
CA LYS A 28 -10.63 2.16 -1.04
C LYS A 28 -11.22 3.44 -0.46
N PHE A 29 -12.49 3.38 -0.07
CA PHE A 29 -13.19 4.49 0.56
C PHE A 29 -12.59 4.90 1.91
N LEU A 30 -12.13 3.93 2.70
CA LEU A 30 -11.38 4.21 3.93
C LEU A 30 -10.07 4.93 3.62
N VAL A 31 -9.28 4.43 2.67
CA VAL A 31 -8.01 5.05 2.29
C VAL A 31 -8.17 6.48 1.75
N GLU A 32 -9.22 6.73 0.97
CA GLU A 32 -9.59 8.07 0.48
C GLU A 32 -9.94 9.05 1.60
N ARG A 33 -10.46 8.55 2.73
CA ARG A 33 -10.86 9.34 3.90
C ARG A 33 -9.77 9.48 4.95
N LEU A 34 -8.75 8.62 4.92
CA LEU A 34 -7.60 8.78 5.78
C LEU A 34 -6.92 10.12 5.49
N PRO A 35 -6.47 10.84 6.53
CA PRO A 35 -5.77 12.10 6.34
C PRO A 35 -4.65 11.88 5.33
N LEU A 36 -4.70 12.64 4.23
CA LEU A 36 -3.69 12.56 3.19
C LEU A 36 -2.35 12.78 3.88
N ASN A 37 -1.45 11.79 3.81
CA ASN A 37 -0.07 12.05 4.16
C ASN A 37 0.38 13.17 3.21
N THR A 38 0.81 14.31 3.75
CA THR A 38 0.91 15.59 3.03
C THR A 38 1.88 15.58 1.84
N GLU A 39 2.59 14.47 1.64
CA GLU A 39 3.62 14.27 0.63
C GLU A 39 3.07 13.73 -0.70
N PHE A 40 1.86 13.13 -0.72
CA PHE A 40 1.33 12.46 -1.92
C PHE A 40 -0.14 12.78 -2.19
N THR A 41 -0.46 13.04 -3.46
CA THR A 41 -1.84 13.15 -3.94
C THR A 41 -2.56 11.80 -3.88
N LEU A 42 -3.89 11.82 -3.94
CA LEU A 42 -4.68 10.57 -3.95
C LEU A 42 -4.30 9.66 -5.13
N GLU A 43 -3.99 10.23 -6.30
CA GLU A 43 -3.60 9.44 -7.48
C GLU A 43 -2.24 8.76 -7.29
N GLU A 44 -1.29 9.43 -6.65
CA GLU A 44 0.02 8.84 -6.32
C GLU A 44 -0.13 7.71 -5.30
N ARG A 45 -0.96 7.91 -4.26
CA ARG A 45 -1.26 6.88 -3.26
C ARG A 45 -1.85 5.62 -3.89
N LYS A 46 -2.61 5.70 -4.98
CA LYS A 46 -3.13 4.50 -5.69
C LYS A 46 -2.03 3.58 -6.25
N LYS A 47 -0.79 4.07 -6.37
CA LYS A 47 0.38 3.27 -6.76
C LYS A 47 1.07 2.60 -5.56
N HIS A 48 0.68 2.95 -4.33
CA HIS A 48 1.29 2.43 -3.10
C HIS A 48 0.71 1.05 -2.75
N LEU A 49 1.39 0.37 -1.84
CA LEU A 49 0.89 -0.81 -1.16
C LEU A 49 0.29 -0.41 0.18
N PHE A 50 -0.88 -0.96 0.50
CA PHE A 50 -1.63 -0.67 1.71
C PHE A 50 -1.70 -1.89 2.62
N CYS A 51 -1.47 -1.66 3.91
CA CYS A 51 -1.77 -2.65 4.93
C CYS A 51 -3.27 -2.67 5.24
N GLU A 52 -3.93 -3.82 5.12
CA GLU A 52 -5.36 -3.93 5.46
C GLU A 52 -5.66 -3.89 6.97
N ARG A 53 -4.62 -3.97 7.82
CA ARG A 53 -4.75 -3.95 9.28
C ARG A 53 -4.57 -2.58 9.89
N CYS A 54 -3.52 -1.86 9.47
CA CYS A 54 -3.16 -0.56 10.04
C CYS A 54 -3.16 0.58 9.03
N TRP A 55 -3.52 0.29 7.77
CA TRP A 55 -3.59 1.25 6.67
C TRP A 55 -2.30 2.00 6.36
N ASN A 56 -1.17 1.54 6.88
CA ASN A 56 0.13 2.08 6.51
C ASN A 56 0.36 1.85 5.02
N GLU A 57 0.80 2.91 4.36
CA GLU A 57 1.07 2.97 2.94
C GLU A 57 2.57 2.90 2.70
N ILE A 58 2.96 2.07 1.73
CA ILE A 58 4.36 1.91 1.31
C ILE A 58 4.44 2.28 -0.15
N TYR A 59 5.16 3.36 -0.42
CA TYR A 59 5.52 3.72 -1.78
C TYR A 59 6.49 2.67 -2.32
N ILE A 60 6.08 1.99 -3.39
CA ILE A 60 6.98 1.17 -4.19
C ILE A 60 7.34 1.99 -5.42
N GLN A 61 8.61 2.37 -5.54
CA GLN A 61 9.12 2.79 -6.85
C GLN A 61 9.10 1.54 -7.72
N GLU A 62 8.18 1.50 -8.69
CA GLU A 62 8.34 0.58 -9.80
C GLU A 62 9.66 0.98 -10.47
N SER A 63 10.73 0.26 -10.13
CA SER A 63 11.97 0.31 -10.88
C SER A 63 11.62 -0.11 -12.29
N GLU A 64 11.57 0.87 -13.21
CA GLU A 64 11.53 0.65 -14.64
C GLU A 64 12.63 -0.35 -14.99
N ASN A 65 12.24 -1.61 -15.24
CA ASN A 65 13.13 -2.55 -15.91
C ASN A 65 13.24 -2.04 -17.36
N CYS A 66 14.39 -1.42 -17.63
CA CYS A 66 14.93 -1.11 -18.95
C CYS A 66 15.01 -2.37 -19.84
#